data_AF-A0A4R9JCX0-F1
#
_entry.id   AF-A0A4R9JCX0-F1
#
_cell.length_a   1.000
_cell.length_b   1.000
_cell.length_c   1.000
_cell.angle_alpha   90.00
_cell.angle_beta   90.00
_cell.angle_gamma   90.00
#
_symmetry.space_group_name_H-M   'P 1'
#
loop_
_entity.id
_entity.type
_entity.pdbx_description
1 polymer ?
#
loop_
_entity_poly.entity_id
_entity_poly.type
_entity_poly.pdbx_seq_one_letter_code
_entity_poly.pdbx_strand_id
1 'polypeptide(L)'
;MAYLEGSLRIIVDDIVLFDYSGILLLEFALSLKQWIVKFKQGYIEDFIYESMDFNGTIIKFKLINSSYNIESVWQLAESVSLVEGVDLCRVSEGFIFDFSKTIMEMFRVEFNCY
;
A
#
# COMPACT_ATOMS: atom_id res chain seq x y z
N MET A 1 12.85 7.26 14.04
CA MET A 1 11.65 7.02 13.21
C MET A 1 11.96 7.07 11.72
N ALA A 2 12.89 7.92 11.24
CA ALA A 2 13.26 8.08 9.82
C ALA A 2 13.76 6.83 9.04
N TYR A 3 14.09 5.70 9.68
CA TYR A 3 14.68 4.53 9.00
C TYR A 3 13.67 3.72 8.17
N LEU A 4 12.38 4.05 8.24
CA LEU A 4 11.30 3.35 7.53
C LEU A 4 10.54 4.25 6.56
N GLU A 5 10.99 5.51 6.43
CA GLU A 5 10.56 6.39 5.36
C GLU A 5 11.20 5.92 4.04
N GLY A 6 10.41 5.88 2.98
CA GLY A 6 10.89 5.50 1.67
C GLY A 6 10.11 6.17 0.56
N SER A 7 10.39 5.74 -0.66
CA SER A 7 9.68 6.22 -1.85
C SER A 7 8.60 5.23 -2.22
N LEU A 8 7.37 5.72 -2.38
CA LEU A 8 6.24 4.94 -2.86
C LEU A 8 5.78 5.51 -4.20
N ARG A 9 5.71 4.64 -5.20
CA ARG A 9 5.15 4.94 -6.51
C ARG A 9 3.98 4.00 -6.80
N ILE A 10 2.85 4.54 -7.22
CA ILE A 10 1.68 3.79 -7.67
C ILE A 10 1.45 4.09 -9.15
N ILE A 11 1.42 3.04 -9.95
CA ILE A 11 1.23 3.10 -11.39
C ILE A 11 -0.02 2.27 -11.73
N VAL A 12 -0.94 2.86 -12.50
CA VAL A 12 -2.14 2.20 -13.02
C VAL A 12 -2.20 2.48 -14.50
N ASP A 13 -2.31 1.44 -15.33
CA ASP A 13 -2.31 1.53 -16.80
C ASP A 13 -1.19 2.42 -17.36
N ASP A 14 0.04 2.17 -16.90
CA ASP A 14 1.26 2.93 -17.25
C ASP A 14 1.24 4.43 -16.86
N ILE A 15 0.21 4.89 -16.15
CA ILE A 15 0.10 6.25 -15.61
C ILE A 15 0.57 6.26 -14.16
N VAL A 16 1.53 7.13 -13.86
CA VAL A 16 1.96 7.38 -12.48
C VAL A 16 0.89 8.19 -11.77
N LEU A 17 0.11 7.54 -10.91
CA LEU A 17 -0.93 8.20 -10.11
C LEU A 17 -0.36 8.85 -8.86
N PHE A 18 0.67 8.26 -8.28
CA PHE A 18 1.30 8.70 -7.04
C PHE A 18 2.80 8.46 -7.10
N ASP A 19 3.60 9.43 -6.70
CA ASP A 19 5.06 9.29 -6.55
C ASP A 19 5.53 10.25 -5.46
N TYR A 20 5.84 9.72 -4.28
CA TYR A 20 6.26 10.52 -3.14
C TYR A 20 7.40 9.86 -2.36
N SER A 21 8.44 10.65 -2.10
CA SER A 21 9.54 10.31 -1.21
C SER A 21 9.23 10.83 0.20
N GLY A 22 9.24 9.95 1.20
CA GLY A 22 8.92 10.29 2.59
C GLY A 22 7.65 9.61 3.12
N ILE A 23 7.16 8.56 2.44
CA ILE A 23 6.10 7.71 3.00
C ILE A 23 6.69 6.79 4.06
N LEU A 24 6.04 6.67 5.21
CA LEU A 24 6.31 5.62 6.21
C LEU A 24 5.88 4.26 5.65
N LEU A 25 6.79 3.61 4.91
CA LEU A 25 6.49 2.36 4.19
C LEU A 25 6.07 1.22 5.13
N LEU A 26 6.54 1.21 6.38
CA LEU A 26 6.10 0.22 7.37
C LEU A 26 4.63 0.40 7.73
N GLU A 27 4.18 1.63 8.01
CA GLU A 27 2.77 1.91 8.33
C GLU A 27 1.86 1.57 7.14
N PHE A 28 2.30 1.94 5.94
CA PHE A 28 1.61 1.60 4.70
C PHE A 28 1.50 0.08 4.51
N ALA A 29 2.60 -0.66 4.68
CA ALA A 29 2.62 -2.12 4.57
C ALA A 29 1.73 -2.81 5.61
N LEU A 30 1.71 -2.31 6.86
CA LEU A 30 0.83 -2.83 7.91
C LEU A 30 -0.64 -2.59 7.59
N SER A 31 -0.97 -1.39 7.10
CA SER A 31 -2.34 -1.04 6.68
C SER A 31 -2.79 -1.93 5.52
N LEU A 32 -1.94 -2.11 4.51
CA LEU A 32 -2.22 -3.02 3.38
C LEU A 32 -2.43 -4.46 3.85
N LYS A 33 -1.58 -4.95 4.76
CA LYS A 33 -1.70 -6.31 5.30
C LYS A 33 -3.04 -6.54 5.97
N GLN A 34 -3.53 -5.57 6.74
CA GLN A 34 -4.86 -5.66 7.38
C GLN A 34 -5.97 -5.73 6.33
N TRP A 35 -5.92 -4.88 5.31
CA TRP A 35 -6.88 -4.91 4.22
C TRP A 35 -6.86 -6.24 3.44
N ILE A 36 -5.68 -6.77 3.12
CA ILE A 36 -5.52 -8.08 2.44
C ILE A 36 -6.15 -9.21 3.26
N VAL A 37 -5.90 -9.25 4.57
CA VAL A 37 -6.47 -10.29 5.45
C VAL A 37 -7.99 -10.27 5.38
N LYS A 38 -8.61 -9.08 5.47
CA LYS A 38 -10.06 -8.93 5.36
C LYS A 38 -10.57 -9.30 3.97
N PHE A 39 -9.89 -8.83 2.92
CA PHE A 39 -10.24 -9.15 1.53
C PHE A 39 -10.26 -10.66 1.30
N LYS A 40 -9.25 -11.39 1.79
CA LYS A 40 -9.17 -12.86 1.68
C LYS A 40 -10.22 -13.61 2.51
N GLN A 41 -10.79 -12.97 3.53
CA GLN A 41 -11.92 -13.49 4.29
C GLN A 41 -13.28 -13.17 3.63
N GLY A 42 -13.28 -12.50 2.48
CA GLY A 42 -14.48 -12.13 1.74
C GLY A 42 -15.07 -10.77 2.10
N TYR A 43 -14.39 -9.98 2.95
CA TYR A 43 -14.81 -8.61 3.23
C TYR A 43 -14.33 -7.68 2.12
N ILE A 44 -15.28 -7.14 1.35
CA ILE A 44 -15.01 -6.20 0.26
C ILE A 44 -15.27 -4.79 0.80
N GLU A 45 -14.21 -4.12 1.23
CA GLU A 45 -14.26 -2.78 1.81
C GLU A 45 -13.18 -1.86 1.20
N ASP A 46 -13.35 -0.56 1.41
CA ASP A 46 -12.35 0.45 1.07
C ASP A 46 -11.03 0.18 1.80
N PHE A 47 -9.91 0.35 1.13
CA PHE A 47 -8.61 0.52 1.78
C PHE A 47 -8.40 2.01 2.08
N ILE A 48 -7.91 2.32 3.27
CA ILE A 48 -7.56 3.68 3.68
C ILE A 48 -6.18 3.64 4.33
N TYR A 49 -5.27 4.48 3.83
CA TYR A 49 -4.00 4.75 4.46
C TYR A 49 -3.95 6.18 4.97
N GLU A 50 -3.67 6.30 6.26
CA GLU A 50 -3.45 7.53 7.00
C GLU A 50 -2.11 7.40 7.72
N SER A 51 -1.37 8.49 7.82
CA SER A 51 -0.12 8.52 8.59
C SER A 51 -0.31 9.44 9.79
N MET A 52 0.41 9.18 10.87
CA MET A 52 0.38 10.07 12.04
C MET A 52 0.85 11.49 11.72
N ASP A 53 1.68 11.64 10.69
CA ASP A 53 2.27 12.93 10.28
C ASP A 53 1.35 13.76 9.39
N PHE A 54 0.20 13.21 8.96
CA PHE A 54 -0.76 13.90 8.13
C PHE A 54 -2.19 13.66 8.60
N ASN A 55 -2.91 14.75 8.87
CA ASN A 55 -4.30 14.66 9.32
C ASN A 55 -5.24 14.45 8.11
N GLY A 56 -5.46 13.19 7.73
CA GLY A 56 -6.39 12.78 6.69
C GLY A 56 -5.92 11.57 5.88
N THR A 57 -6.76 11.12 4.94
CA THR A 57 -6.45 10.00 4.05
C THR A 57 -5.41 10.39 3.01
N ILE A 58 -4.27 9.69 3.00
CA ILE A 58 -3.19 9.90 2.03
C ILE A 58 -3.45 9.07 0.77
N ILE A 59 -3.76 7.79 0.92
CA ILE A 59 -4.08 6.87 -0.19
C ILE A 59 -5.37 6.12 0.15
N LYS A 60 -6.24 5.96 -0.85
CA LYS A 60 -7.49 5.23 -0.73
C LYS A 60 -7.67 4.28 -1.91
N PHE A 61 -8.02 3.02 -1.64
CA PHE A 61 -8.64 2.18 -2.66
C PHE A 61 -10.13 2.20 -2.41
N LYS A 62 -10.86 2.97 -3.21
CA LYS A 62 -12.29 3.19 -3.08
C LYS A 62 -13.06 2.17 -3.89
N LEU A 63 -13.88 1.37 -3.22
CA LEU A 63 -14.70 0.35 -3.85
C LEU A 63 -15.80 0.98 -4.71
N ILE A 64 -15.88 0.56 -5.96
CA ILE A 64 -16.90 0.93 -6.95
C ILE A 64 -17.31 -0.35 -7.68
N ASN A 65 -18.52 -0.85 -7.41
CA ASN A 65 -19.10 -2.01 -8.10
C ASN A 65 -18.13 -3.21 -8.21
N SER A 66 -17.52 -3.62 -7.08
CA SER A 66 -16.56 -4.74 -6.97
C SER A 66 -15.17 -4.51 -7.55
N SER A 67 -14.91 -3.33 -8.11
CA SER A 67 -13.57 -2.87 -8.49
C SER A 67 -13.17 -1.67 -7.65
N TYR A 68 -11.93 -1.21 -7.78
CA TYR A 68 -11.40 -0.13 -6.95
C TYR A 68 -10.87 1.02 -7.79
N ASN A 69 -11.28 2.23 -7.42
CA ASN A 69 -10.61 3.44 -7.84
C ASN A 69 -9.47 3.76 -6.86
N ILE A 70 -8.29 4.11 -7.37
CA ILE A 70 -7.16 4.51 -6.53
C ILE A 70 -7.13 6.03 -6.45
N GLU A 71 -7.22 6.56 -5.23
CA GLU A 71 -7.26 7.99 -4.95
C GLU A 71 -6.12 8.35 -3.99
N SER A 72 -5.57 9.55 -4.15
CA SER A 72 -4.62 10.11 -3.19
C SER A 72 -4.80 11.61 -3.07
N VAL A 73 -4.56 12.16 -1.88
CA VAL A 73 -4.49 13.62 -1.69
C VAL A 73 -3.27 14.25 -2.38
N TRP A 74 -2.26 13.44 -2.73
CA TRP A 74 -1.08 13.86 -3.49
C TRP A 74 -1.06 13.25 -4.91
N GLN A 75 -2.23 13.00 -5.51
CA GLN A 75 -2.28 12.41 -6.85
C GLN A 75 -1.64 13.31 -7.90
N LEU A 76 -0.91 12.70 -8.83
CA LEU A 76 -0.29 13.37 -9.98
C LEU A 76 -1.18 13.34 -11.23
N ALA A 77 -2.09 12.37 -11.30
CA ALA A 77 -3.05 12.19 -12.39
C ALA A 77 -4.35 11.57 -11.85
N GLU A 78 -5.46 11.80 -12.55
CA GLU A 78 -6.72 11.12 -12.26
C GLU A 78 -6.63 9.64 -12.63
N SER A 79 -7.12 8.79 -11.74
CA SER A 79 -7.31 7.37 -12.03
C SER A 79 -8.45 7.22 -13.03
N VAL A 80 -8.11 6.86 -14.27
CA VAL A 80 -9.08 6.69 -15.36
C VAL A 80 -9.71 5.29 -15.33
N SER A 81 -9.05 4.34 -14.67
CA SER A 81 -9.41 2.92 -14.69
C SER A 81 -9.71 2.39 -13.31
N LEU A 82 -10.65 1.44 -13.26
CA LEU A 82 -10.93 0.67 -12.05
C LEU A 82 -10.06 -0.59 -12.05
N VAL A 83 -9.47 -0.91 -10.91
CA VAL A 83 -8.62 -2.09 -10.73
C VAL A 83 -9.41 -3.17 -10.00
N GLU A 84 -9.35 -4.41 -10.49
CA GLU A 84 -10.01 -5.52 -9.81
C GLU A 84 -9.38 -5.76 -8.43
N GLY A 85 -10.21 -6.05 -7.42
CA GLY A 85 -9.73 -6.28 -6.06
C GLY A 85 -8.71 -7.42 -5.95
N VAL A 86 -8.85 -8.45 -6.79
CA VAL A 86 -7.91 -9.59 -6.84
C VAL A 86 -6.53 -9.18 -7.32
N ASP A 87 -6.45 -8.26 -8.30
CA ASP A 87 -5.18 -7.74 -8.80
C ASP A 87 -4.54 -6.79 -7.78
N LEU A 88 -5.32 -5.90 -7.16
CA LEU A 88 -4.83 -5.07 -6.07
C LEU A 88 -4.29 -5.90 -4.91
N CYS A 89 -5.01 -6.96 -4.52
CA CYS A 89 -4.56 -7.88 -3.49
C CYS A 89 -3.21 -8.52 -3.86
N ARG A 90 -3.10 -9.08 -5.06
CA ARG A 90 -1.89 -9.72 -5.56
C ARG A 90 -0.69 -8.77 -5.59
N VAL A 91 -0.85 -7.57 -6.14
CA VAL A 91 0.23 -6.57 -6.23
C VAL A 91 0.63 -6.08 -4.84
N SER A 92 -0.34 -5.87 -3.94
CA SER A 92 -0.07 -5.46 -2.55
C SER A 92 0.68 -6.53 -1.77
N GLU A 93 0.38 -7.81 -1.99
CA GLU A 93 1.13 -8.92 -1.40
C GLU A 93 2.58 -8.96 -1.91
N GLY A 94 2.79 -8.74 -3.22
CA GLY A 94 4.12 -8.62 -3.80
C GLY A 94 4.94 -7.49 -3.16
N PHE A 95 4.34 -6.31 -3.03
CA PHE A 95 4.95 -5.18 -2.34
C PHE A 95 5.35 -5.53 -0.89
N ILE A 96 4.44 -6.14 -0.10
CA ILE A 96 4.74 -6.52 1.29
C ILE A 96 5.87 -7.55 1.36
N PHE A 97 5.87 -8.53 0.46
CA PHE A 97 6.92 -9.54 0.39
C PHE A 97 8.28 -8.91 0.13
N ASP A 98 8.41 -8.09 -0.90
CA ASP A 98 9.66 -7.42 -1.27
C ASP A 98 10.12 -6.43 -0.19
N PHE A 99 9.19 -5.68 0.40
CA PHE A 99 9.48 -4.79 1.51
C PHE A 99 9.99 -5.56 2.74
N SER A 100 9.35 -6.68 3.10
CA SER A 100 9.78 -7.49 4.24
C SER A 100 11.19 -8.06 4.06
N LYS A 101 11.53 -8.49 2.84
CA LYS A 101 12.86 -8.95 2.50
C LYS A 101 13.89 -7.83 2.65
N THR A 102 13.58 -6.65 2.12
CA THR A 102 14.44 -5.46 2.22
C THR A 102 14.72 -5.09 3.67
N ILE A 103 13.69 -5.10 4.53
CA ILE A 103 13.85 -4.85 5.97
C ILE A 103 14.71 -5.93 6.64
N MET A 104 14.47 -7.21 6.37
CA MET A 104 15.27 -8.30 6.95
C MET A 104 16.76 -8.19 6.57
N GLU A 105 17.06 -7.84 5.32
CA GLU A 105 18.43 -7.61 4.83
C GLU A 105 19.07 -6.38 5.49
N MET A 106 18.33 -5.26 5.60
CA MET A 106 18.81 -4.03 6.21
C MET A 106 19.16 -4.20 7.69
N PHE A 107 18.34 -4.94 8.44
CA PHE A 107 18.49 -5.04 9.89
C PHE A 107 19.33 -6.26 10.35
N ARG A 108 19.83 -7.11 9.44
CA ARG A 108 20.57 -8.35 9.75
C ARG A 108 19.96 -9.12 10.93
N VAL A 109 18.63 -9.29 10.91
CA VAL A 109 17.93 -9.94 12.01
C VAL A 109 18.12 -11.45 11.88
N GLU A 110 19.14 -11.99 12.57
CA GLU A 110 19.27 -13.43 12.79
C GLU A 110 18.34 -13.85 13.92
N PHE A 111 17.25 -14.55 13.58
CA PHE A 111 16.48 -15.28 14.57
C PHE A 111 17.24 -16.55 14.96
N ASN A 112 17.98 -16.50 16.07
CA ASN A 112 18.41 -17.71 16.76
C ASN A 112 17.25 -18.20 17.64
N CYS A 113 16.42 -19.07 17.09
CA CYS A 113 15.49 -19.85 17.87
C CYS A 113 16.25 -21.04 18.48
N TYR A 114 16.45 -21.02 19.81
CA TYR A 114 16.86 -22.19 20.61
C TYR A 114 15.65 -23.03 20.99
#